data_AF-A0A023X4K4-F1
#
_entry.id   AF-A0A023X4K4-F1
#
_cell.length_a   1.000
_cell.length_b   1.000
_cell.length_c   1.000
_cell.angle_alpha   90.00
_cell.angle_beta   90.00
_cell.angle_gamma   90.00
#
_symmetry.space_group_name_H-M   'P 1'
#
loop_
_entity.id
_entity.type
_entity.pdbx_description
1 polymer ?
#
loop_
_entity_poly.entity_id
_entity_poly.type
_entity_poly.pdbx_seq_one_letter_code
_entity_poly.pdbx_strand_id
1 'polypeptide(L)'
;MRRKSSDSDPNGRLRDESGVALVLAISVFLIVGVMGAGLLVVVRSDLAATVEANRGQRALLAADAGADLAKRQLLSDARPAAYDADGGAGKAACDSPDDSGKPFSSPWSEAGGGMSREYEGGEFTVSVRWTPDGCAPPGVTRDERGREHFTVVSEGRSGKTRRSVEAVYATVPGGAPLGVYAARDVRLLSGSSVTDTSVFAGRDVSVGTDASVSGSDRAHGDWTGERNPTGRPDDRAAVAAVGRVSSDPGSSFFDRDTTPVFGASAQEGLTFPFDPGYWSARRLSFLREEARSSGGYRESGEGFAWPGDTERPEVVFVERGDLTLDRSDCPAESPCRGTLAVREGTVVLGSGARFEGGIVSGSGDVLLRSGSALAGFVASGGDVEVRGEVRGAGPGAASRAGLHRVETVSWREVYR
;
A
#
# COMPACT_ATOMS: atom_id res chain seq x y z
N MET A 1 101.34 -68.59 9.61
CA MET A 1 99.87 -68.71 9.74
C MET A 1 99.27 -67.32 9.82
N ARG A 2 98.16 -67.07 9.09
CA ARG A 2 97.03 -66.12 9.34
C ARG A 2 97.32 -64.88 10.22
N ARG A 3 96.93 -63.65 9.87
CA ARG A 3 95.65 -63.21 9.28
C ARG A 3 95.72 -61.72 8.89
N LYS A 4 94.92 -61.36 7.88
CA LYS A 4 94.46 -60.03 7.45
C LYS A 4 93.85 -59.18 8.59
N SER A 5 94.04 -57.86 8.48
CA SER A 5 93.14 -56.75 8.86
C SER A 5 93.87 -55.49 8.35
N SER A 6 93.57 -54.92 7.18
CA SER A 6 92.38 -54.16 6.78
C SER A 6 91.95 -53.20 7.88
N ASP A 7 92.56 -52.01 7.85
CA ASP A 7 92.04 -50.83 8.53
C ASP A 7 91.84 -49.75 7.47
N SER A 8 90.58 -49.35 7.34
CA SER A 8 90.03 -48.48 6.31
C SER A 8 89.84 -47.09 6.92
N ASP A 9 90.55 -46.14 6.35
CA ASP A 9 90.58 -44.72 6.71
C ASP A 9 89.20 -44.03 6.48
N PRO A 10 88.53 -43.48 7.52
CA PRO A 10 87.18 -42.92 7.39
C PRO A 10 87.13 -41.41 7.08
N ASN A 11 88.25 -40.73 6.80
CA ASN A 11 88.29 -39.25 6.81
C ASN A 11 88.26 -38.55 5.44
N GLY A 12 87.63 -39.16 4.43
CA GLY A 12 87.66 -38.64 3.05
C GLY A 12 86.41 -37.93 2.50
N ARG A 13 85.25 -37.92 3.19
CA ARG A 13 83.97 -37.57 2.53
C ARG A 13 83.13 -36.43 3.12
N LEU A 14 83.56 -35.74 4.18
CA LEU A 14 82.71 -34.73 4.84
C LEU A 14 82.85 -33.29 4.31
N ARG A 15 83.66 -33.03 3.28
CA ARG A 15 83.94 -31.64 2.81
C ARG A 15 83.24 -31.21 1.51
N ASP A 16 82.69 -32.12 0.72
CA ASP A 16 82.01 -31.78 -0.55
C ASP A 16 80.48 -31.80 -0.48
N GLU A 17 79.85 -32.28 0.60
CA GLU A 17 78.38 -32.25 0.75
C GLU A 17 77.85 -30.96 1.40
N SER A 18 78.70 -30.22 2.11
CA SER A 18 78.33 -28.98 2.82
C SER A 18 77.98 -27.79 1.92
N GLY A 19 78.57 -27.72 0.71
CA GLY A 19 78.23 -26.68 -0.27
C GLY A 19 76.85 -26.90 -0.93
N VAL A 20 76.51 -28.18 -1.17
CA VAL A 20 75.21 -28.57 -1.76
C VAL A 20 74.08 -28.38 -0.74
N ALA A 21 74.32 -28.71 0.54
CA ALA A 21 73.33 -28.54 1.60
C ALA A 21 72.93 -27.06 1.83
N LEU A 22 73.90 -26.13 1.77
CA LEU A 22 73.63 -24.70 1.93
C LEU A 22 72.79 -24.15 0.77
N VAL A 23 73.15 -24.50 -0.47
CA VAL A 23 72.40 -24.08 -1.66
C VAL A 23 70.99 -24.64 -1.62
N LEU A 24 70.82 -25.91 -1.22
CA LEU A 24 69.51 -26.55 -1.08
C LEU A 24 68.66 -25.87 0.00
N ALA A 25 69.25 -25.53 1.16
CA ALA A 25 68.55 -24.82 2.22
C ALA A 25 68.08 -23.43 1.76
N ILE A 26 68.93 -22.67 1.07
CA ILE A 26 68.57 -21.37 0.50
C ILE A 26 67.45 -21.53 -0.53
N SER A 27 67.54 -22.52 -1.43
CA SER A 27 66.49 -22.79 -2.41
C SER A 27 65.16 -23.17 -1.76
N VAL A 28 65.16 -23.98 -0.71
CA VAL A 28 63.94 -24.34 0.05
C VAL A 28 63.34 -23.11 0.73
N PHE A 29 64.14 -22.27 1.38
CA PHE A 29 63.64 -21.03 1.98
C PHE A 29 63.06 -20.07 0.95
N LEU A 30 63.66 -19.98 -0.25
CA LEU A 30 63.17 -19.14 -1.34
C LEU A 30 61.84 -19.68 -1.88
N ILE A 31 61.74 -21.00 -2.10
CA ILE A 31 60.49 -21.64 -2.55
C ILE A 31 59.39 -21.47 -1.51
N VAL A 32 59.67 -21.69 -0.22
CA VAL A 32 58.70 -21.51 0.88
C VAL A 32 58.29 -20.04 0.98
N GLY A 33 59.23 -19.10 0.84
CA GLY A 33 58.95 -17.67 0.84
C GLY A 33 58.04 -17.23 -0.32
N VAL A 34 58.33 -17.71 -1.54
CA VAL A 34 57.53 -17.42 -2.74
C VAL A 34 56.15 -18.07 -2.65
N MET A 35 56.06 -19.31 -2.16
CA MET A 35 54.77 -19.99 -1.94
C MET A 35 53.94 -19.30 -0.85
N GLY A 36 54.56 -18.88 0.26
CA GLY A 36 53.87 -18.15 1.34
C GLY A 36 53.35 -16.79 0.89
N ALA A 37 54.14 -16.05 0.12
CA ALA A 37 53.72 -14.77 -0.48
C ALA A 37 52.59 -14.97 -1.51
N GLY A 38 52.67 -16.00 -2.35
CA GLY A 38 51.63 -16.35 -3.32
C GLY A 38 50.30 -16.67 -2.65
N LEU A 39 50.31 -17.47 -1.57
CA LEU A 39 49.10 -17.82 -0.81
C LEU A 39 48.46 -16.59 -0.16
N LEU A 40 49.25 -15.68 0.40
CA LEU A 40 48.74 -14.44 1.00
C LEU A 40 48.06 -13.53 -0.05
N VAL A 41 48.60 -13.44 -1.25
CA VAL A 41 48.00 -12.66 -2.34
C VAL A 41 46.66 -13.27 -2.76
N VAL A 42 46.59 -14.60 -2.91
CA VAL A 42 45.34 -15.31 -3.25
C VAL A 42 44.28 -15.11 -2.17
N VAL A 43 44.61 -15.36 -0.90
CA VAL A 43 43.68 -15.17 0.23
C VAL A 43 43.19 -13.73 0.31
N ARG A 44 44.08 -12.74 0.09
CA ARG A 44 43.67 -11.33 0.08
C ARG A 44 42.74 -11.01 -1.09
N SER A 45 42.99 -11.57 -2.27
CA SER A 45 42.12 -11.41 -3.45
C SER A 45 40.74 -12.02 -3.21
N ASP A 46 40.68 -13.24 -2.66
CA ASP A 46 39.43 -13.92 -2.37
C ASP A 46 38.64 -13.22 -1.24
N LEU A 47 39.33 -12.73 -0.20
CA LEU A 47 38.71 -11.92 0.85
C LEU A 47 38.18 -10.60 0.30
N ALA A 48 38.89 -9.94 -0.60
CA ALA A 48 38.41 -8.71 -1.24
C ALA A 48 37.17 -8.97 -2.09
N ALA A 49 37.20 -10.02 -2.92
CA ALA A 49 36.07 -10.41 -3.76
C ALA A 49 34.83 -10.81 -2.94
N THR A 50 35.02 -11.56 -1.85
CA THR A 50 33.91 -11.95 -0.95
C THR A 50 33.35 -10.76 -0.19
N VAL A 51 34.19 -9.83 0.27
CA VAL A 51 33.72 -8.59 0.92
C VAL A 51 32.94 -7.72 -0.06
N GLU A 52 33.40 -7.61 -1.31
CA GLU A 52 32.71 -6.83 -2.36
C GLU A 52 31.37 -7.46 -2.74
N ALA A 53 31.31 -8.79 -2.91
CA ALA A 53 30.07 -9.51 -3.14
C ALA A 53 29.07 -9.32 -1.99
N ASN A 54 29.55 -9.40 -0.73
CA ASN A 54 28.72 -9.19 0.45
C ASN A 54 28.18 -7.75 0.51
N ARG A 55 29.02 -6.74 0.23
CA ARG A 55 28.59 -5.34 0.14
C ARG A 55 27.59 -5.11 -0.99
N GLY A 56 27.79 -5.77 -2.13
CA GLY A 56 26.85 -5.74 -3.26
C GLY A 56 25.47 -6.26 -2.87
N GLN A 57 25.40 -7.41 -2.20
CA GLN A 57 24.16 -7.98 -1.69
C GLN A 57 23.48 -7.05 -0.68
N ARG A 58 24.23 -6.48 0.27
CA ARG A 58 23.68 -5.54 1.26
C ARG A 58 23.14 -4.26 0.62
N ALA A 59 23.85 -3.71 -0.36
CA ALA A 59 23.39 -2.53 -1.10
C ALA A 59 22.09 -2.84 -1.87
N LEU A 60 21.97 -4.03 -2.47
CA LEU A 60 20.73 -4.45 -3.13
C LEU A 60 19.58 -4.64 -2.13
N LEU A 61 19.82 -5.31 -1.00
CA LEU A 61 18.82 -5.48 0.06
C LEU A 61 18.33 -4.14 0.62
N ALA A 62 19.22 -3.16 0.77
CA ALA A 62 18.84 -1.82 1.17
C ALA A 62 17.96 -1.13 0.11
N ALA A 63 18.28 -1.27 -1.18
CA ALA A 63 17.46 -0.74 -2.27
C ALA A 63 16.06 -1.40 -2.31
N ASP A 64 15.99 -2.71 -2.12
CA ASP A 64 14.72 -3.44 -2.03
C ASP A 64 13.86 -2.99 -0.85
N ALA A 65 14.49 -2.80 0.32
CA ALA A 65 13.81 -2.26 1.49
C ALA A 65 13.24 -0.85 1.24
N GLY A 66 13.93 -0.03 0.45
CA GLY A 66 13.43 1.28 0.02
C GLY A 66 12.23 1.17 -0.91
N ALA A 67 12.25 0.26 -1.90
CA ALA A 67 11.10 0.02 -2.77
C ALA A 67 9.87 -0.48 -1.98
N ASP A 68 10.07 -1.41 -1.05
CA ASP A 68 9.00 -1.89 -0.14
C ASP A 68 8.46 -0.79 0.76
N LEU A 69 9.33 0.10 1.25
CA LEU A 69 8.91 1.26 2.04
C LEU A 69 8.07 2.23 1.20
N ALA A 70 8.47 2.53 -0.03
CA ALA A 70 7.67 3.36 -0.94
C ALA A 70 6.33 2.71 -1.31
N LYS A 71 6.29 1.38 -1.49
CA LYS A 71 5.03 0.65 -1.68
C LYS A 71 4.09 0.83 -0.48
N ARG A 72 4.61 0.79 0.75
CA ARG A 72 3.82 1.08 1.97
C ARG A 72 3.33 2.52 2.00
N GLN A 73 4.18 3.47 1.61
CA GLN A 73 3.80 4.88 1.51
C GLN A 73 2.67 5.07 0.48
N LEU A 74 2.75 4.44 -0.68
CA LEU A 74 1.69 4.47 -1.69
C LEU A 74 0.38 3.90 -1.16
N LEU A 75 0.42 2.82 -0.36
CA LEU A 75 -0.78 2.27 0.29
C LEU A 75 -1.45 3.24 1.28
N SER A 76 -0.69 4.18 1.84
CA SER A 76 -1.19 5.23 2.74
C SER A 76 -1.73 6.43 1.94
N ASP A 77 -0.93 6.96 1.02
CA ASP A 77 -1.31 8.10 0.19
C ASP A 77 -0.88 7.84 -1.26
N ALA A 78 -1.84 7.60 -2.15
CA ALA A 78 -1.58 7.45 -3.58
C ALA A 78 -2.08 8.64 -4.40
N ARG A 79 -2.21 9.82 -3.80
CA ARG A 79 -2.62 11.01 -4.54
C ARG A 79 -1.47 11.49 -5.43
N PRO A 80 -1.70 11.71 -6.73
CA PRO A 80 -0.68 12.25 -7.64
C PRO A 80 0.04 13.50 -7.11
N ALA A 81 -0.71 14.42 -6.49
CA ALA A 81 -0.19 15.67 -5.93
C ALA A 81 0.90 15.49 -4.84
N ALA A 82 1.05 14.28 -4.27
CA ALA A 82 2.11 13.96 -3.32
C ALA A 82 3.44 13.54 -4.00
N TYR A 83 3.45 13.28 -5.30
CA TYR A 83 4.56 12.63 -6.03
C TYR A 83 4.82 13.28 -7.40
N ASP A 84 5.18 14.56 -7.40
CA ASP A 84 5.58 15.31 -8.60
C ASP A 84 4.49 15.46 -9.68
N ALA A 85 3.21 15.39 -9.31
CA ALA A 85 2.16 15.83 -10.24
C ALA A 85 2.17 17.35 -10.36
N ASP A 86 2.55 17.88 -11.51
CA ASP A 86 2.36 19.29 -11.84
C ASP A 86 0.86 19.62 -11.68
N GLY A 87 0.53 20.57 -10.80
CA GLY A 87 -0.85 20.94 -10.48
C GLY A 87 -1.68 21.44 -11.67
N GLY A 88 -1.13 21.46 -12.88
CA GLY A 88 -1.82 21.66 -14.14
C GLY A 88 -2.40 20.36 -14.67
N ALA A 89 -3.69 20.13 -14.46
CA ALA A 89 -4.45 19.10 -15.15
C ALA A 89 -4.40 19.34 -16.68
N GLY A 90 -3.40 18.78 -17.36
CA GLY A 90 -3.26 19.00 -18.79
C GLY A 90 -2.05 18.36 -19.44
N LYS A 91 -2.08 17.03 -19.63
CA LYS A 91 -1.60 16.28 -20.82
C LYS A 91 -0.21 16.57 -21.44
N ALA A 92 0.66 17.36 -20.82
CA ALA A 92 2.01 17.64 -21.25
C ALA A 92 2.85 17.73 -19.96
N ALA A 93 3.79 16.84 -19.67
CA ALA A 93 4.57 16.01 -20.54
C ALA A 93 4.79 14.63 -19.91
N CYS A 94 5.03 13.61 -20.74
CA CYS A 94 5.70 12.40 -20.25
C CYS A 94 7.18 12.67 -19.89
N ASP A 95 7.62 13.92 -19.99
CA ASP A 95 8.94 14.36 -19.62
C ASP A 95 9.02 14.48 -18.10
N SER A 96 10.22 14.19 -17.57
CA SER A 96 10.52 14.39 -16.15
C SER A 96 10.13 15.81 -15.74
N PRO A 97 9.57 16.05 -14.54
CA PRO A 97 9.29 17.40 -14.06
C PRO A 97 10.57 18.23 -14.21
N ASP A 98 10.55 19.21 -15.11
CA ASP A 98 11.67 20.13 -15.29
C ASP A 98 11.88 20.85 -13.95
N ASP A 99 13.14 21.00 -13.51
CA ASP A 99 13.61 21.68 -12.28
C ASP A 99 13.07 23.11 -12.06
N SER A 100 12.21 23.63 -12.96
CA SER A 100 11.70 25.00 -12.99
C SER A 100 10.36 25.19 -12.27
N GLY A 101 9.61 24.12 -12.00
CA GLY A 101 8.39 24.17 -11.18
C GLY A 101 8.76 23.89 -9.72
N LYS A 102 8.34 24.76 -8.78
CA LYS A 102 8.61 24.55 -7.34
C LYS A 102 8.22 23.10 -6.98
N PRO A 103 9.15 22.25 -6.50
CA PRO A 103 8.83 20.87 -6.20
C PRO A 103 7.69 20.84 -5.18
N PHE A 104 6.66 20.05 -5.45
CA PHE A 104 5.69 19.73 -4.42
C PHE A 104 6.49 19.14 -3.25
N SER A 105 6.31 19.71 -2.06
CA SER A 105 7.23 19.60 -0.92
C SER A 105 7.18 18.23 -0.20
N SER A 106 6.81 17.17 -0.90
CA SER A 106 6.79 15.83 -0.32
C SER A 106 8.23 15.30 -0.24
N PRO A 107 8.68 14.82 0.93
CA PRO A 107 9.99 14.19 1.07
C PRO A 107 10.11 12.89 0.27
N TRP A 108 9.00 12.36 -0.26
CA TRP A 108 8.97 11.15 -1.09
C TRP A 108 9.14 11.43 -2.57
N SER A 109 8.95 12.67 -3.00
CA SER A 109 8.98 12.99 -4.42
C SER A 109 10.41 12.99 -4.96
N GLU A 110 10.57 12.71 -6.26
CA GLU A 110 11.88 12.73 -6.92
C GLU A 110 12.45 14.16 -6.92
N ALA A 111 11.62 15.15 -7.18
CA ALA A 111 12.02 16.56 -7.11
C ALA A 111 12.34 17.04 -5.67
N GLY A 112 11.78 16.37 -4.66
CA GLY A 112 12.11 16.57 -3.24
C GLY A 112 13.41 15.92 -2.78
N GLY A 113 14.12 15.20 -3.66
CA GLY A 113 15.38 14.49 -3.36
C GLY A 113 15.19 13.10 -2.72
N GLY A 114 13.95 12.66 -2.53
CA GLY A 114 13.62 11.37 -1.93
C GLY A 114 13.89 11.24 -0.42
N MET A 115 13.49 10.11 0.14
CA MET A 115 13.65 9.77 1.54
C MET A 115 14.84 8.83 1.74
N SER A 116 15.74 9.16 2.68
CA SER A 116 16.86 8.29 3.06
C SER A 116 16.64 7.61 4.42
N ARG A 117 17.03 6.33 4.53
CA ARG A 117 17.03 5.56 5.80
C ARG A 117 18.13 4.51 5.83
N GLU A 118 18.54 4.14 7.04
CA GLU A 118 19.41 3.00 7.29
C GLU A 118 18.63 1.68 7.33
N TYR A 119 19.22 0.61 6.79
CA TYR A 119 18.68 -0.75 6.80
C TYR A 119 19.81 -1.78 6.84
N GLU A 120 19.84 -2.62 7.88
CA GLU A 120 20.78 -3.75 8.04
C GLU A 120 22.26 -3.45 7.72
N GLY A 121 22.76 -2.27 8.14
CA GLY A 121 24.15 -1.85 7.90
C GLY A 121 24.43 -1.34 6.48
N GLY A 122 23.37 -1.05 5.71
CA GLY A 122 23.37 -0.19 4.54
C GLY A 122 22.46 1.03 4.74
N GLU A 123 22.44 1.89 3.74
CA GLU A 123 21.54 3.04 3.64
C GLU A 123 20.85 2.98 2.29
N PHE A 124 19.59 3.41 2.19
CA PHE A 124 18.96 3.64 0.91
C PHE A 124 18.39 5.05 0.82
N THR A 125 18.31 5.57 -0.40
CA THR A 125 17.49 6.74 -0.77
C THR A 125 16.40 6.25 -1.70
N VAL A 126 15.14 6.62 -1.45
CA VAL A 126 14.00 6.26 -2.29
C VAL A 126 13.21 7.48 -2.72
N SER A 127 12.88 7.56 -4.00
CA SER A 127 11.98 8.56 -4.57
C SER A 127 10.81 7.91 -5.29
N VAL A 128 9.69 8.63 -5.35
CA VAL A 128 8.45 8.21 -5.98
C VAL A 128 8.02 9.30 -6.94
N ARG A 129 7.78 8.92 -8.19
CA ARG A 129 7.28 9.79 -9.24
C ARG A 129 5.96 9.25 -9.76
N TRP A 130 4.91 10.06 -9.72
CA TRP A 130 3.66 9.74 -10.38
C TRP A 130 3.82 9.79 -11.90
N THR A 131 3.13 8.91 -12.62
CA THR A 131 3.14 8.86 -14.08
C THR A 131 1.71 8.89 -14.60
N PRO A 132 1.30 9.94 -15.34
CA PRO A 132 -0.06 10.07 -15.83
C PRO A 132 -0.43 9.01 -16.85
N ASP A 133 -1.74 8.75 -16.96
CA ASP A 133 -2.30 7.89 -17.99
C ASP A 133 -1.86 8.32 -19.39
N GLY A 134 -1.36 7.35 -20.17
CA GLY A 134 -0.83 7.57 -21.51
C GLY A 134 0.69 7.76 -21.57
N CYS A 135 1.35 7.98 -20.44
CA CYS A 135 2.81 7.97 -20.30
C CYS A 135 3.33 6.64 -19.71
N ALA A 136 2.65 5.55 -20.06
CA ALA A 136 2.89 4.21 -19.54
C ALA A 136 4.40 3.89 -19.47
N PRO A 137 4.97 3.69 -18.27
CA PRO A 137 6.39 3.37 -18.13
C PRO A 137 6.72 2.03 -18.81
N PRO A 138 8.01 1.78 -19.11
CA PRO A 138 8.41 0.54 -19.78
C PRO A 138 7.91 -0.70 -19.01
N GLY A 139 7.18 -1.57 -19.71
CA GLY A 139 6.62 -2.81 -19.15
C GLY A 139 5.13 -2.78 -18.85
N VAL A 140 4.47 -1.62 -18.94
CA VAL A 140 3.01 -1.49 -18.79
C VAL A 140 2.29 -1.93 -20.07
N THR A 141 1.30 -2.80 -19.94
CA THR A 141 0.53 -3.34 -21.07
C THR A 141 -0.65 -2.43 -21.45
N ARG A 142 -1.25 -2.64 -22.63
CA ARG A 142 -2.38 -1.81 -23.10
C ARG A 142 -3.61 -1.89 -22.18
N ASP A 143 -3.76 -2.98 -21.43
CA ASP A 143 -4.89 -3.26 -20.55
C ASP A 143 -4.81 -2.52 -19.21
N GLU A 144 -3.69 -1.85 -18.93
CA GLU A 144 -3.45 -1.09 -17.70
C GLU A 144 -3.76 0.42 -17.85
N ARG A 145 -4.26 0.84 -19.02
CA ARG A 145 -4.69 2.23 -19.26
C ARG A 145 -5.89 2.59 -18.37
N GLY A 146 -5.87 3.78 -17.77
CA GLY A 146 -6.90 4.23 -16.83
C GLY A 146 -6.51 4.02 -15.36
N ARG A 147 -5.25 3.67 -15.07
CA ARG A 147 -4.72 3.43 -13.73
C ARG A 147 -3.64 4.45 -13.41
N GLU A 148 -3.62 4.91 -12.17
CA GLU A 148 -2.53 5.77 -11.70
C GLU A 148 -1.28 4.91 -11.47
N HIS A 149 -0.19 5.27 -12.13
CA HIS A 149 1.11 4.59 -12.04
C HIS A 149 2.10 5.42 -11.23
N PHE A 150 2.98 4.74 -10.51
CA PHE A 150 4.02 5.33 -9.69
C PHE A 150 5.34 4.62 -9.97
N THR A 151 6.31 5.36 -10.48
CA THR A 151 7.68 4.88 -10.64
C THR A 151 8.44 5.14 -9.35
N VAL A 152 8.97 4.10 -8.75
CA VAL A 152 9.78 4.16 -7.54
C VAL A 152 11.21 3.81 -7.89
N VAL A 153 12.13 4.70 -7.53
CA VAL A 153 13.56 4.46 -7.67
C VAL A 153 14.17 4.44 -6.28
N SER A 154 14.80 3.32 -5.92
CA SER A 154 15.56 3.22 -4.69
C SER A 154 17.03 2.91 -4.98
N GLU A 155 17.93 3.72 -4.43
CA GLU A 155 19.38 3.49 -4.47
C GLU A 155 19.86 3.07 -3.09
N GLY A 156 20.33 1.83 -2.97
CA GLY A 156 20.94 1.28 -1.76
C GLY A 156 22.47 1.35 -1.81
N ARG A 157 23.08 1.57 -0.64
CA ARG A 157 24.50 1.80 -0.43
C ARG A 157 25.03 0.94 0.71
N SER A 158 26.19 0.32 0.49
CA SER A 158 26.96 -0.34 1.55
C SER A 158 28.45 -0.03 1.37
N GLY A 159 28.96 0.90 2.18
CA GLY A 159 30.29 1.47 1.99
C GLY A 159 30.36 2.27 0.67
N LYS A 160 31.21 1.83 -0.27
CA LYS A 160 31.35 2.46 -1.59
C LYS A 160 30.48 1.81 -2.67
N THR A 161 29.91 0.65 -2.39
CA THR A 161 29.10 -0.10 -3.35
C THR A 161 27.69 0.48 -3.38
N ARG A 162 27.15 0.71 -4.58
CA ARG A 162 25.80 1.20 -4.82
C ARG A 162 25.05 0.21 -5.69
N ARG A 163 23.76 0.05 -5.43
CA ARG A 163 22.82 -0.73 -6.24
C ARG A 163 21.53 0.06 -6.36
N SER A 164 20.85 -0.01 -7.49
CA SER A 164 19.59 0.68 -7.71
C SER A 164 18.51 -0.29 -8.16
N VAL A 165 17.32 -0.09 -7.65
CA VAL A 165 16.11 -0.82 -8.01
C VAL A 165 15.10 0.19 -8.52
N GLU A 166 14.45 -0.15 -9.62
CA GLU A 166 13.31 0.58 -10.17
C GLU A 166 12.10 -0.35 -10.14
N ALA A 167 11.02 0.11 -9.50
CA ALA A 167 9.75 -0.58 -9.44
C ALA A 167 8.64 0.32 -9.95
N VAL A 168 7.78 -0.21 -10.81
CA VAL A 168 6.55 0.46 -11.23
C VAL A 168 5.39 -0.16 -10.48
N TYR A 169 4.65 0.68 -9.78
CA TYR A 169 3.43 0.30 -9.09
C TYR A 169 2.20 0.90 -9.77
N ALA A 170 1.09 0.16 -9.78
CA ALA A 170 -0.22 0.68 -10.16
C ALA A 170 -1.15 0.64 -8.95
N THR A 171 -1.95 1.69 -8.79
CA THR A 171 -3.08 1.62 -7.86
C THR A 171 -4.24 0.91 -8.54
N VAL A 172 -4.85 0.00 -7.80
CA VAL A 172 -6.07 -0.68 -8.22
C VAL A 172 -7.13 -0.54 -7.14
N PRO A 173 -8.41 -0.47 -7.52
CA PRO A 173 -9.49 -0.55 -6.54
C PRO A 173 -9.30 -1.75 -5.61
N GLY A 174 -9.45 -1.51 -4.31
CA GLY A 174 -9.29 -2.55 -3.31
C GLY A 174 -10.39 -3.61 -3.39
N GLY A 175 -11.54 -3.27 -3.98
CA GLY A 175 -12.78 -4.02 -3.83
C GLY A 175 -13.55 -3.61 -2.57
N ALA A 176 -13.28 -2.41 -2.04
CA ALA A 176 -14.06 -1.83 -0.94
C ALA A 176 -15.48 -1.50 -1.41
N PRO A 177 -16.51 -1.66 -0.56
CA PRO A 177 -17.82 -1.10 -0.83
C PRO A 177 -17.76 0.44 -0.73
N LEU A 178 -17.46 1.11 -1.84
CA LEU A 178 -17.44 2.57 -1.96
C LEU A 178 -18.87 3.16 -2.06
N GLY A 179 -19.72 2.82 -1.09
CA GLY A 179 -21.07 3.37 -0.93
C GLY A 179 -21.61 3.19 0.48
N VAL A 180 -22.92 3.02 0.65
CA VAL A 180 -23.49 2.70 1.98
C VAL A 180 -23.63 1.19 2.09
N TYR A 181 -22.81 0.56 2.93
CA TYR A 181 -22.83 -0.89 3.13
C TYR A 181 -23.02 -1.28 4.59
N ALA A 182 -23.94 -2.21 4.83
CA ALA A 182 -24.08 -2.94 6.09
C ALA A 182 -23.99 -4.44 5.83
N ALA A 183 -23.23 -5.18 6.65
CA ALA A 183 -23.27 -6.63 6.64
C ALA A 183 -24.64 -7.16 7.14
N ARG A 184 -25.37 -6.33 7.90
CA ARG A 184 -26.74 -6.59 8.36
C ARG A 184 -27.74 -5.71 7.61
N ASP A 185 -28.53 -4.92 8.33
CA ASP A 185 -29.62 -4.13 7.75
C ASP A 185 -29.16 -2.70 7.44
N VAL A 186 -29.69 -2.10 6.37
CA VAL A 186 -29.61 -0.66 6.15
C VAL A 186 -30.99 -0.05 6.32
N ARG A 187 -31.10 1.00 7.15
CA ARG A 187 -32.34 1.75 7.36
C ARG A 187 -32.17 3.19 6.90
N LEU A 188 -32.72 3.53 5.74
CA LEU A 188 -32.86 4.91 5.29
C LEU A 188 -34.15 5.45 5.91
N LEU A 189 -34.05 6.35 6.88
CA LEU A 189 -35.20 6.88 7.60
C LEU A 189 -35.77 8.12 6.91
N SER A 190 -36.94 8.57 7.33
CA SER A 190 -37.64 9.67 6.68
C SER A 190 -36.81 10.94 6.55
N GLY A 191 -36.83 11.53 5.35
CA GLY A 191 -36.06 12.73 5.01
C GLY A 191 -34.56 12.50 4.79
N SER A 192 -34.06 11.27 4.83
CA SER A 192 -32.67 10.98 4.44
C SER A 192 -32.47 11.04 2.93
N SER A 193 -31.26 11.42 2.50
CA SER A 193 -30.89 11.44 1.09
C SER A 193 -29.55 10.76 0.88
N VAL A 194 -29.51 9.84 -0.07
CA VAL A 194 -28.28 9.20 -0.57
C VAL A 194 -28.13 9.59 -2.04
N THR A 195 -27.04 10.26 -2.37
CA THR A 195 -26.81 10.84 -3.70
C THR A 195 -25.48 10.38 -4.26
N ASP A 196 -25.40 10.11 -5.56
CA ASP A 196 -24.17 9.71 -6.26
C ASP A 196 -23.49 8.45 -5.69
N THR A 197 -24.25 7.57 -5.01
CA THR A 197 -23.74 6.31 -4.46
C THR A 197 -24.84 5.29 -4.20
N SER A 198 -24.49 4.01 -4.27
CA SER A 198 -25.42 2.91 -4.03
C SER A 198 -25.47 2.48 -2.56
N VAL A 199 -26.58 1.81 -2.21
CA VAL A 199 -26.86 1.26 -0.89
C VAL A 199 -26.89 -0.26 -0.97
N PHE A 200 -26.20 -0.93 -0.05
CA PHE A 200 -26.02 -2.36 -0.04
C PHE A 200 -26.24 -2.95 1.36
N ALA A 201 -27.00 -4.03 1.46
CA ALA A 201 -27.21 -4.75 2.70
C ALA A 201 -26.97 -6.26 2.55
N GLY A 202 -26.28 -6.84 3.53
CA GLY A 202 -26.19 -8.30 3.66
C GLY A 202 -27.48 -8.95 4.16
N ARG A 203 -28.44 -8.13 4.63
CA ARG A 203 -29.79 -8.55 5.00
C ARG A 203 -30.80 -7.62 4.34
N ASP A 204 -31.62 -6.89 5.09
CA ASP A 204 -32.71 -6.09 4.55
C ASP A 204 -32.31 -4.63 4.35
N VAL A 205 -32.90 -3.96 3.35
CA VAL A 205 -32.90 -2.50 3.25
C VAL A 205 -34.31 -1.98 3.51
N SER A 206 -34.47 -1.12 4.49
CA SER A 206 -35.72 -0.40 4.70
C SER A 206 -35.59 1.06 4.28
N VAL A 207 -36.44 1.51 3.38
CA VAL A 207 -36.48 2.90 2.92
C VAL A 207 -37.76 3.55 3.44
N GLY A 208 -37.60 4.53 4.31
CA GLY A 208 -38.67 5.27 4.95
C GLY A 208 -39.34 6.25 3.98
N THR A 209 -40.50 6.76 4.40
CA THR A 209 -41.23 7.78 3.64
C THR A 209 -40.34 9.00 3.40
N ASP A 210 -40.29 9.49 2.16
CA ASP A 210 -39.47 10.63 1.71
C ASP A 210 -37.95 10.41 1.77
N ALA A 211 -37.47 9.21 2.10
CA ALA A 211 -36.08 8.86 1.89
C ALA A 211 -35.80 8.68 0.39
N SER A 212 -34.61 9.06 -0.07
CA SER A 212 -34.26 8.98 -1.49
C SER A 212 -32.85 8.42 -1.73
N VAL A 213 -32.70 7.65 -2.81
CA VAL A 213 -31.43 7.22 -3.37
C VAL A 213 -31.41 7.67 -4.84
N SER A 214 -30.41 8.46 -5.24
CA SER A 214 -30.38 9.09 -6.56
C SER A 214 -28.96 9.44 -7.04
N GLY A 215 -28.82 9.95 -8.27
CA GLY A 215 -27.53 10.35 -8.84
C GLY A 215 -26.78 9.20 -9.50
N SER A 216 -25.47 9.37 -9.69
CA SER A 216 -24.60 8.40 -10.37
C SER A 216 -23.57 7.80 -9.40
N ASP A 217 -23.62 6.49 -9.20
CA ASP A 217 -22.58 5.71 -8.53
C ASP A 217 -21.46 5.37 -9.51
N ARG A 218 -20.50 6.29 -9.61
CA ARG A 218 -19.30 6.10 -10.42
C ARG A 218 -18.32 5.08 -9.87
N ALA A 219 -18.43 4.74 -8.58
CA ALA A 219 -17.49 3.83 -7.94
C ALA A 219 -17.76 2.39 -8.36
N HIS A 220 -19.03 2.02 -8.50
CA HIS A 220 -19.44 0.69 -8.94
C HIS A 220 -19.99 0.65 -10.37
N GLY A 221 -20.26 1.81 -10.99
CA GLY A 221 -20.52 1.94 -12.43
C GLY A 221 -21.61 1.02 -12.98
N ASP A 222 -21.41 0.56 -14.21
CA ASP A 222 -22.26 -0.44 -14.88
C ASP A 222 -22.04 -1.82 -14.26
N TRP A 223 -23.10 -2.43 -13.74
CA TRP A 223 -23.04 -3.77 -13.16
C TRP A 223 -23.21 -4.86 -14.22
N THR A 224 -23.43 -4.51 -15.48
CA THR A 224 -23.58 -5.48 -16.57
C THR A 224 -22.23 -6.06 -16.95
N GLY A 225 -22.10 -7.36 -16.70
CA GLY A 225 -20.98 -8.17 -17.14
C GLY A 225 -21.48 -9.60 -17.40
N GLU A 226 -20.64 -10.46 -17.97
CA GLU A 226 -21.02 -11.86 -18.26
C GLU A 226 -21.56 -12.61 -17.03
N ARG A 227 -21.14 -12.21 -15.82
CA ARG A 227 -21.60 -12.77 -14.54
C ARG A 227 -22.87 -12.12 -13.99
N ASN A 228 -23.21 -10.92 -14.47
CA ASN A 228 -24.37 -10.13 -14.06
C ASN A 228 -25.14 -9.67 -15.31
N PRO A 229 -25.64 -10.59 -16.17
CA PRO A 229 -26.36 -10.20 -17.38
C PRO A 229 -27.68 -9.47 -17.05
N THR A 230 -28.20 -9.67 -15.83
CA THR A 230 -29.34 -8.96 -15.25
C THR A 230 -28.94 -7.76 -14.39
N GLY A 231 -27.66 -7.38 -14.43
CA GLY A 231 -27.12 -6.20 -13.75
C GLY A 231 -27.69 -4.89 -14.30
N ARG A 232 -27.36 -3.80 -13.62
CA ARG A 232 -27.75 -2.44 -13.99
C ARG A 232 -26.89 -1.91 -15.15
N PRO A 233 -27.48 -1.51 -16.29
CA PRO A 233 -26.76 -1.13 -17.53
C PRO A 233 -26.28 0.34 -17.59
N ASP A 234 -26.31 1.06 -16.47
CA ASP A 234 -25.91 2.47 -16.41
C ASP A 234 -25.07 2.73 -15.15
N ASP A 235 -24.83 4.00 -14.81
CA ASP A 235 -24.08 4.42 -13.62
C ASP A 235 -25.00 4.99 -12.51
N ARG A 236 -26.33 4.88 -12.60
CA ARG A 236 -27.26 5.35 -11.55
C ARG A 236 -27.10 4.67 -10.18
N ALA A 237 -27.19 5.44 -9.11
CA ALA A 237 -27.26 4.89 -7.75
C ALA A 237 -28.37 3.82 -7.61
N ALA A 238 -28.03 2.71 -6.95
CA ALA A 238 -28.93 1.57 -6.77
C ALA A 238 -29.06 1.18 -5.30
N VAL A 239 -30.08 0.38 -4.98
CA VAL A 239 -30.30 -0.22 -3.68
C VAL A 239 -30.34 -1.72 -3.85
N ALA A 240 -29.45 -2.44 -3.18
CA ALA A 240 -29.36 -3.89 -3.30
C ALA A 240 -29.23 -4.59 -1.95
N ALA A 241 -29.99 -5.66 -1.75
CA ALA A 241 -30.10 -6.35 -0.48
C ALA A 241 -30.18 -7.87 -0.70
N VAL A 242 -29.40 -8.67 0.04
CA VAL A 242 -29.56 -10.14 0.01
C VAL A 242 -30.93 -10.56 0.56
N GLY A 243 -31.48 -9.78 1.50
CA GLY A 243 -32.83 -9.90 2.03
C GLY A 243 -33.85 -9.13 1.19
N ARG A 244 -34.73 -8.37 1.84
CA ARG A 244 -35.81 -7.61 1.19
C ARG A 244 -35.48 -6.12 1.12
N VAL A 245 -36.06 -5.43 0.13
CA VAL A 245 -36.11 -3.97 0.09
C VAL A 245 -37.55 -3.49 0.34
N SER A 246 -37.79 -2.66 1.35
CA SER A 246 -39.14 -2.40 1.87
C SER A 246 -39.96 -1.29 1.17
N SER A 247 -39.63 -0.88 -0.06
CA SER A 247 -40.36 0.17 -0.80
C SER A 247 -40.17 0.07 -2.33
N ASP A 248 -41.10 0.68 -3.07
CA ASP A 248 -41.38 0.62 -4.52
C ASP A 248 -40.21 0.20 -5.45
N PRO A 249 -40.34 -0.96 -6.16
CA PRO A 249 -39.28 -1.61 -6.95
C PRO A 249 -39.06 -0.96 -8.31
N GLY A 250 -38.62 0.30 -8.32
CA GLY A 250 -38.01 0.88 -9.52
C GLY A 250 -36.85 0.01 -10.04
N SER A 251 -36.41 0.23 -11.28
CA SER A 251 -35.37 -0.58 -11.95
C SER A 251 -33.97 -0.58 -11.29
N SER A 252 -33.81 0.13 -10.17
CA SER A 252 -32.56 0.26 -9.42
C SER A 252 -32.61 -0.43 -8.06
N PHE A 253 -33.65 -1.22 -7.77
CA PHE A 253 -33.82 -1.96 -6.53
C PHE A 253 -33.66 -3.46 -6.76
N PHE A 254 -32.74 -4.08 -6.04
CA PHE A 254 -32.40 -5.49 -6.16
C PHE A 254 -32.55 -6.16 -4.80
N ASP A 255 -33.44 -7.13 -4.68
CA ASP A 255 -33.67 -7.86 -3.44
C ASP A 255 -33.56 -9.38 -3.66
N ARG A 256 -33.85 -10.18 -2.65
CA ARG A 256 -33.83 -11.65 -2.69
C ARG A 256 -34.53 -12.27 -3.91
N ASP A 257 -35.53 -11.60 -4.51
CA ASP A 257 -36.26 -12.11 -5.67
C ASP A 257 -35.46 -11.86 -6.97
N THR A 258 -34.57 -10.86 -6.97
CA THR A 258 -33.52 -10.65 -8.00
C THR A 258 -32.23 -11.43 -7.72
N THR A 259 -32.17 -12.18 -6.60
CA THR A 259 -31.08 -13.07 -6.18
C THR A 259 -29.67 -12.43 -6.13
N PRO A 260 -29.48 -11.27 -5.46
CA PRO A 260 -28.16 -10.71 -5.27
C PRO A 260 -27.36 -11.56 -4.28
N VAL A 261 -26.09 -11.77 -4.58
CA VAL A 261 -25.19 -12.64 -3.84
C VAL A 261 -23.80 -12.01 -3.73
N PHE A 262 -23.10 -12.31 -2.64
CA PHE A 262 -21.70 -11.90 -2.50
C PHE A 262 -20.77 -12.95 -3.11
N GLY A 263 -19.76 -12.49 -3.87
CA GLY A 263 -18.66 -13.32 -4.35
C GLY A 263 -18.77 -13.81 -5.79
N ALA A 264 -17.61 -14.14 -6.37
CA ALA A 264 -17.45 -14.39 -7.80
C ALA A 264 -17.93 -15.77 -8.29
N SER A 265 -18.41 -16.66 -7.40
CA SER A 265 -18.70 -18.06 -7.69
C SER A 265 -20.18 -18.39 -7.91
N ALA A 266 -21.07 -17.41 -7.86
CA ALA A 266 -22.47 -17.63 -8.20
C ALA A 266 -22.58 -17.78 -9.73
N GLN A 267 -22.86 -19.00 -10.20
CA GLN A 267 -23.16 -19.24 -11.62
C GLN A 267 -24.56 -18.72 -12.00
N GLU A 268 -25.39 -18.38 -11.00
CA GLU A 268 -26.73 -17.84 -11.14
C GLU A 268 -26.94 -16.77 -10.05
N GLY A 269 -27.17 -15.51 -10.42
CA GLY A 269 -27.48 -14.41 -9.49
C GLY A 269 -26.68 -13.12 -9.72
N LEU A 270 -27.17 -12.00 -9.16
CA LEU A 270 -26.53 -10.70 -9.26
C LEU A 270 -25.38 -10.59 -8.24
N THR A 271 -24.14 -10.66 -8.70
CA THR A 271 -22.97 -10.52 -7.81
C THR A 271 -22.75 -9.06 -7.44
N PHE A 272 -22.57 -8.78 -6.14
CA PHE A 272 -22.16 -7.45 -5.71
C PHE A 272 -20.76 -7.12 -6.28
N PRO A 273 -20.52 -5.86 -6.70
CA PRO A 273 -19.27 -5.45 -7.33
C PRO A 273 -18.09 -5.29 -6.35
N PHE A 274 -18.22 -5.80 -5.11
CA PHE A 274 -17.24 -5.67 -4.06
C PHE A 274 -17.21 -6.93 -3.17
N ASP A 275 -16.14 -7.05 -2.38
CA ASP A 275 -15.98 -8.14 -1.42
C ASP A 275 -16.54 -7.73 -0.05
N PRO A 276 -17.59 -8.39 0.50
CA PRO A 276 -18.09 -8.08 1.84
C PRO A 276 -17.04 -8.35 2.94
N GLY A 277 -16.10 -9.26 2.69
CA GLY A 277 -14.97 -9.56 3.55
C GLY A 277 -13.81 -8.57 3.42
N TYR A 278 -13.94 -7.53 2.59
CA TYR A 278 -12.90 -6.54 2.36
C TYR A 278 -12.39 -5.91 3.67
N TRP A 279 -13.31 -5.58 4.58
CA TRP A 279 -13.00 -5.04 5.91
C TRP A 279 -12.59 -6.11 6.93
N SER A 280 -11.99 -7.20 6.47
CA SER A 280 -11.40 -8.25 7.30
C SER A 280 -10.43 -7.71 8.35
N ALA A 281 -10.13 -8.54 9.35
CA ALA A 281 -9.13 -8.25 10.39
C ALA A 281 -7.78 -7.80 9.81
N ARG A 282 -7.39 -8.28 8.62
CA ARG A 282 -6.16 -7.87 7.95
C ARG A 282 -6.21 -6.39 7.51
N ARG A 283 -7.32 -5.94 6.93
CA ARG A 283 -7.46 -4.56 6.43
C ARG A 283 -7.62 -3.57 7.58
N LEU A 284 -8.37 -3.95 8.63
CA LEU A 284 -8.44 -3.17 9.86
C LEU A 284 -7.07 -3.09 10.57
N SER A 285 -6.27 -4.15 10.54
CA SER A 285 -4.91 -4.11 11.10
C SER A 285 -4.01 -3.12 10.36
N PHE A 286 -4.12 -3.03 9.03
CA PHE A 286 -3.43 -2.01 8.25
C PHE A 286 -3.86 -0.60 8.66
N LEU A 287 -5.17 -0.32 8.73
CA LEU A 287 -5.67 1.00 9.16
C LEU A 287 -5.24 1.35 10.59
N ARG A 288 -5.16 0.35 11.48
CA ARG A 288 -4.65 0.54 12.84
C ARG A 288 -3.18 0.92 12.87
N GLU A 289 -2.36 0.26 12.07
CA GLU A 289 -0.93 0.58 11.95
C GLU A 289 -0.72 1.98 11.37
N GLU A 290 -1.51 2.34 10.35
CA GLU A 290 -1.50 3.68 9.75
C GLU A 290 -1.95 4.75 10.75
N ALA A 291 -2.98 4.49 11.53
CA ALA A 291 -3.40 5.39 12.60
C ALA A 291 -2.33 5.53 13.70
N ARG A 292 -1.54 4.50 13.98
CA ARG A 292 -0.43 4.60 14.94
C ARG A 292 0.72 5.42 14.40
N SER A 293 1.03 5.29 13.11
CA SER A 293 2.10 6.08 12.47
C SER A 293 1.72 7.56 12.35
N SER A 294 0.45 7.86 12.11
CA SER A 294 -0.07 9.23 12.00
C SER A 294 -0.42 9.88 13.35
N GLY A 295 -0.51 9.10 14.43
CA GLY A 295 -0.99 9.58 15.74
C GLY A 295 -2.52 9.60 15.89
N GLY A 296 -3.26 9.10 14.91
CA GLY A 296 -4.72 8.92 14.93
C GLY A 296 -5.23 7.69 15.68
N TYR A 297 -4.36 6.86 16.28
CA TYR A 297 -4.78 5.67 17.03
C TYR A 297 -5.32 6.02 18.42
N ARG A 298 -6.44 5.41 18.79
CA ARG A 298 -7.06 5.49 20.12
C ARG A 298 -7.49 4.10 20.58
N GLU A 299 -7.28 3.82 21.86
CA GLU A 299 -7.75 2.57 22.45
C GLU A 299 -9.27 2.60 22.72
N SER A 300 -9.79 3.76 23.12
CA SER A 300 -11.21 4.00 23.42
C SER A 300 -11.76 5.18 22.61
N GLY A 301 -13.05 5.14 22.28
CA GLY A 301 -13.79 6.27 21.67
C GLY A 301 -14.17 7.38 22.66
N GLU A 302 -14.02 7.14 23.96
CA GLU A 302 -14.40 8.10 25.00
C GLU A 302 -13.51 9.35 24.99
N GLY A 303 -14.13 10.54 25.00
CA GLY A 303 -13.43 11.82 24.96
C GLY A 303 -12.68 12.09 23.65
N PHE A 304 -13.05 11.40 22.58
CA PHE A 304 -12.46 11.60 21.27
C PHE A 304 -12.69 13.04 20.77
N ALA A 305 -11.63 13.64 20.24
CA ALA A 305 -11.70 14.89 19.49
C ALA A 305 -11.04 14.64 18.13
N TRP A 306 -11.68 15.14 17.06
CA TRP A 306 -11.09 15.03 15.74
C TRP A 306 -9.80 15.88 15.67
N PRO A 307 -8.70 15.33 15.14
CA PRO A 307 -7.45 16.06 14.94
C PRO A 307 -7.67 17.25 14.00
N GLY A 308 -7.50 18.46 14.53
CA GLY A 308 -8.06 19.69 13.93
C GLY A 308 -7.29 20.31 12.75
N ASP A 309 -6.12 19.81 12.37
CA ASP A 309 -5.25 20.46 11.36
C ASP A 309 -4.40 19.45 10.57
N THR A 310 -5.02 18.69 9.67
CA THR A 310 -4.25 17.83 8.77
C THR A 310 -4.68 18.05 7.31
N GLU A 311 -3.86 18.77 6.55
CA GLU A 311 -3.87 18.76 5.07
C GLU A 311 -3.53 17.35 4.49
N ARG A 312 -3.44 16.33 5.35
CA ARG A 312 -3.07 14.94 5.04
C ARG A 312 -4.28 14.03 5.19
N PRO A 313 -4.37 12.91 4.43
CA PRO A 313 -5.41 11.92 4.65
C PRO A 313 -5.15 11.22 5.98
N GLU A 314 -5.93 11.58 7.00
CA GLU A 314 -5.78 10.99 8.32
C GLU A 314 -6.59 9.71 8.44
N VAL A 315 -5.93 8.64 8.87
CA VAL A 315 -6.62 7.45 9.37
C VAL A 315 -6.75 7.60 10.88
N VAL A 316 -7.99 7.69 11.35
CA VAL A 316 -8.33 7.61 12.77
C VAL A 316 -8.80 6.20 13.05
N PHE A 317 -8.20 5.54 14.05
CA PHE A 317 -8.57 4.18 14.42
C PHE A 317 -8.91 4.09 15.90
N VAL A 318 -10.12 3.64 16.21
CA VAL A 318 -10.60 3.35 17.57
C VAL A 318 -10.71 1.85 17.76
N GLU A 319 -9.99 1.30 18.75
CA GLU A 319 -10.01 -0.13 19.00
C GLU A 319 -11.36 -0.59 19.58
N ARG A 320 -11.88 0.09 20.61
CA ARG A 320 -13.12 -0.28 21.30
C ARG A 320 -13.93 0.94 21.72
N GLY A 321 -15.25 0.76 21.84
CA GLY A 321 -16.17 1.74 22.41
C GLY A 321 -16.91 2.56 21.36
N ASP A 322 -18.02 3.16 21.80
CA ASP A 322 -18.85 4.00 20.97
C ASP A 322 -18.17 5.35 20.73
N LEU A 323 -18.31 5.86 19.51
CA LEU A 323 -17.74 7.11 19.07
C LEU A 323 -18.85 8.01 18.52
N THR A 324 -18.98 9.21 19.06
CA THR A 324 -19.86 10.23 18.51
C THR A 324 -19.03 11.39 17.97
N LEU A 325 -19.29 11.79 16.73
CA LEU A 325 -18.73 12.99 16.11
C LEU A 325 -19.85 14.01 15.97
N ASP A 326 -19.80 15.07 16.75
CA ASP A 326 -20.80 16.13 16.71
C ASP A 326 -20.31 17.34 15.90
N ARG A 327 -21.16 18.36 15.78
CA ARG A 327 -20.83 19.62 15.10
C ARG A 327 -19.58 20.31 15.69
N SER A 328 -19.31 20.12 16.98
CA SER A 328 -18.10 20.65 17.63
C SER A 328 -16.82 20.02 17.09
N ASP A 329 -16.88 18.73 16.75
CA ASP A 329 -15.73 17.98 16.24
C ASP A 329 -15.55 18.20 14.73
N CYS A 330 -16.68 18.21 14.01
CA CYS A 330 -16.72 18.25 12.56
C CYS A 330 -17.67 19.34 12.05
N PRO A 331 -17.35 20.64 12.24
CA PRO A 331 -18.22 21.74 11.83
C PRO A 331 -18.32 21.85 10.30
N ALA A 332 -19.39 22.49 9.81
CA ALA A 332 -19.61 22.63 8.36
C ALA A 332 -18.53 23.46 7.64
N GLU A 333 -17.94 24.45 8.32
CA GLU A 333 -16.87 25.29 7.78
C GLU A 333 -15.52 24.57 7.70
N SER A 334 -15.35 23.49 8.48
CA SER A 334 -14.14 22.67 8.52
C SER A 334 -14.53 21.20 8.76
N PRO A 335 -15.04 20.52 7.71
CA PRO A 335 -15.49 19.15 7.85
C PRO A 335 -14.32 18.23 8.22
N CYS A 336 -14.58 17.21 9.01
CA CYS A 336 -13.60 16.17 9.31
C CYS A 336 -13.23 15.42 8.02
N ARG A 337 -11.94 15.23 7.75
CA ARG A 337 -11.44 14.61 6.52
C ARG A 337 -10.58 13.40 6.82
N GLY A 338 -10.94 12.23 6.33
CA GLY A 338 -10.09 11.05 6.50
C GLY A 338 -10.79 9.71 6.35
N THR A 339 -10.20 8.69 6.93
CA THR A 339 -10.83 7.39 7.14
C THR A 339 -10.97 7.16 8.64
N LEU A 340 -12.19 7.10 9.13
CA LEU A 340 -12.50 6.70 10.49
C LEU A 340 -12.77 5.19 10.51
N ALA A 341 -12.01 4.45 11.29
CA ALA A 341 -12.19 3.04 11.51
C ALA A 341 -12.44 2.74 13.00
N VAL A 342 -13.53 2.04 13.31
CA VAL A 342 -13.83 1.55 14.65
C VAL A 342 -13.91 0.03 14.59
N ARG A 343 -13.08 -0.67 15.36
CA ARG A 343 -13.07 -2.15 15.32
C ARG A 343 -14.30 -2.74 16.02
N GLU A 344 -14.59 -2.26 17.22
CA GLU A 344 -15.68 -2.73 18.08
C GLU A 344 -16.40 -1.53 18.72
N GLY A 345 -17.58 -1.17 18.21
CA GLY A 345 -18.37 -0.06 18.76
C GLY A 345 -19.25 0.61 17.71
N THR A 346 -20.17 1.44 18.19
CA THR A 346 -21.09 2.21 17.35
C THR A 346 -20.45 3.54 16.95
N VAL A 347 -20.54 3.89 15.67
CA VAL A 347 -20.17 5.23 15.19
C VAL A 347 -21.43 6.06 15.01
N VAL A 348 -21.48 7.22 15.63
CA VAL A 348 -22.58 8.18 15.50
C VAL A 348 -22.05 9.44 14.86
N LEU A 349 -22.54 9.78 13.66
CA LEU A 349 -22.36 11.11 13.09
C LEU A 349 -23.54 11.97 13.56
N GLY A 350 -23.25 12.84 14.51
CA GLY A 350 -24.20 13.68 15.22
C GLY A 350 -24.80 14.80 14.38
N SER A 351 -25.83 15.46 14.92
CA SER A 351 -26.56 16.51 14.20
C SER A 351 -25.65 17.68 13.85
N GLY A 352 -25.64 18.08 12.59
CA GLY A 352 -24.83 19.20 12.08
C GLY A 352 -23.35 18.87 11.86
N ALA A 353 -22.90 17.64 12.15
CA ALA A 353 -21.56 17.18 11.83
C ALA A 353 -21.42 16.96 10.32
N ARG A 354 -20.29 17.38 9.75
CA ARG A 354 -19.93 17.20 8.34
C ARG A 354 -18.65 16.39 8.22
N PHE A 355 -18.70 15.24 7.54
CA PHE A 355 -17.57 14.34 7.36
C PHE A 355 -17.29 14.08 5.88
N GLU A 356 -16.02 14.12 5.48
CA GLU A 356 -15.56 13.87 4.11
C GLU A 356 -14.58 12.70 4.08
N GLY A 357 -15.08 11.51 3.75
CA GLY A 357 -14.27 10.31 3.62
C GLY A 357 -14.97 9.01 4.00
N GLY A 358 -14.22 8.07 4.58
CA GLY A 358 -14.72 6.74 4.90
C GLY A 358 -15.06 6.58 6.37
N ILE A 359 -16.23 6.01 6.67
CA ILE A 359 -16.55 5.49 8.00
C ILE A 359 -16.63 3.97 7.91
N VAL A 360 -15.77 3.28 8.68
CA VAL A 360 -15.69 1.83 8.72
C VAL A 360 -15.93 1.36 10.16
N SER A 361 -16.98 0.58 10.39
CA SER A 361 -17.19 -0.14 11.65
C SER A 361 -17.01 -1.64 11.42
N GLY A 362 -16.07 -2.25 12.14
CA GLY A 362 -15.72 -3.66 11.96
C GLY A 362 -16.83 -4.61 12.41
N SER A 363 -17.51 -4.29 13.51
CA SER A 363 -18.56 -5.15 14.09
C SER A 363 -19.76 -4.41 14.68
N GLY A 364 -19.67 -3.09 14.86
CA GLY A 364 -20.76 -2.30 15.42
C GLY A 364 -21.55 -1.55 14.35
N ASP A 365 -22.47 -0.71 14.80
CA ASP A 365 -23.40 0.00 13.92
C ASP A 365 -22.83 1.36 13.49
N VAL A 366 -23.40 1.92 12.42
CA VAL A 366 -23.12 3.30 12.00
C VAL A 366 -24.43 4.08 11.90
N LEU A 367 -24.55 5.18 12.65
CA LEU A 367 -25.76 5.98 12.79
C LEU A 367 -25.51 7.41 12.32
N LEU A 368 -26.12 7.81 11.21
CA LEU A 368 -26.07 9.19 10.72
C LEU A 368 -27.34 9.91 11.19
N ARG A 369 -27.20 10.88 12.09
CA ARG A 369 -28.33 11.61 12.68
C ARG A 369 -28.89 12.66 11.72
N SER A 370 -30.09 13.17 12.03
CA SER A 370 -30.71 14.22 11.23
C SER A 370 -29.81 15.48 11.21
N GLY A 371 -29.70 16.12 10.05
CA GLY A 371 -28.82 17.27 9.85
C GLY A 371 -27.32 16.97 9.78
N SER A 372 -26.90 15.71 9.92
CA SER A 372 -25.52 15.28 9.60
C SER A 372 -25.34 15.15 8.09
N ALA A 373 -24.11 15.29 7.62
CA ALA A 373 -23.79 14.88 6.26
C ALA A 373 -22.44 14.23 6.11
N LEU A 374 -22.42 13.21 5.27
CA LEU A 374 -21.26 12.44 4.89
C LEU A 374 -21.03 12.57 3.38
N ALA A 375 -19.85 13.04 2.96
CA ALA A 375 -19.39 12.94 1.58
C ALA A 375 -18.33 11.84 1.49
N GLY A 376 -18.74 10.64 1.08
CA GLY A 376 -17.88 9.48 1.03
C GLY A 376 -18.63 8.15 1.05
N PHE A 377 -18.22 7.24 1.92
CA PHE A 377 -18.80 5.90 2.02
C PHE A 377 -18.89 5.45 3.47
N VAL A 378 -19.80 4.50 3.73
CA VAL A 378 -19.99 3.83 5.02
C VAL A 378 -19.86 2.34 4.80
N ALA A 379 -19.09 1.67 5.65
CA ALA A 379 -19.08 0.22 5.71
C ALA A 379 -19.20 -0.24 7.16
N SER A 380 -20.20 -1.06 7.43
CA SER A 380 -20.52 -1.52 8.78
C SER A 380 -20.61 -3.04 8.81
N GLY A 381 -19.96 -3.67 9.81
CA GLY A 381 -20.21 -5.07 10.16
C GLY A 381 -21.55 -5.26 10.90
N GLY A 382 -22.11 -4.19 11.45
CA GLY A 382 -23.44 -4.14 12.07
C GLY A 382 -24.51 -3.62 11.12
N ASP A 383 -25.47 -2.90 11.68
CA ASP A 383 -26.51 -2.17 10.96
C ASP A 383 -25.99 -0.78 10.52
N VAL A 384 -26.66 -0.17 9.53
CA VAL A 384 -26.48 1.25 9.19
C VAL A 384 -27.83 1.96 9.23
N GLU A 385 -27.91 3.08 9.96
CA GLU A 385 -29.10 3.94 10.00
C GLU A 385 -28.77 5.32 9.47
N VAL A 386 -29.53 5.80 8.48
CA VAL A 386 -29.34 7.10 7.86
C VAL A 386 -30.57 7.98 8.07
N ARG A 387 -30.40 9.08 8.81
CA ARG A 387 -31.37 10.19 8.95
C ARG A 387 -30.86 11.50 8.32
N GLY A 388 -29.60 11.53 7.90
CA GLY A 388 -28.93 12.69 7.32
C GLY A 388 -28.72 12.56 5.81
N GLU A 389 -27.70 13.25 5.31
CA GLU A 389 -27.30 13.24 3.91
C GLU A 389 -26.06 12.36 3.71
N VAL A 390 -26.08 11.49 2.72
CA VAL A 390 -24.90 10.78 2.22
C VAL A 390 -24.72 11.16 0.76
N ARG A 391 -23.51 11.60 0.42
CA ARG A 391 -23.09 11.83 -0.96
C ARG A 391 -21.94 10.91 -1.28
N GLY A 392 -21.96 10.34 -2.48
CA GLY A 392 -20.92 9.46 -2.96
C GLY A 392 -19.54 10.09 -2.89
N ALA A 393 -18.58 9.20 -2.66
CA ALA A 393 -17.19 9.58 -2.61
C ALA A 393 -16.75 10.10 -3.98
N GLY A 394 -16.21 11.33 -4.01
CA GLY A 394 -15.65 11.88 -5.25
C GLY A 394 -14.53 10.99 -5.82
N PRO A 395 -14.08 11.21 -7.07
CA PRO A 395 -13.10 10.34 -7.75
C PRO A 395 -11.80 10.13 -6.96
N GLY A 396 -11.39 11.09 -6.12
CA GLY A 396 -10.22 10.98 -5.25
C GLY A 396 -10.42 10.13 -3.98
N ALA A 397 -11.57 9.50 -3.77
CA ALA A 397 -11.81 8.67 -2.60
C ALA A 397 -11.09 7.32 -2.67
N ALA A 398 -11.02 6.72 -3.86
CA ALA A 398 -10.37 5.41 -4.04
C ALA A 398 -8.87 5.44 -3.70
N SER A 399 -8.21 6.59 -3.84
CA SER A 399 -6.77 6.77 -3.53
C SER A 399 -6.46 6.95 -2.04
N ARG A 400 -7.47 6.94 -1.15
CA ARG A 400 -7.24 7.04 0.29
C ARG A 400 -6.71 5.73 0.88
N ALA A 401 -6.01 5.86 2.01
CA ALA A 401 -5.46 4.75 2.78
C ALA A 401 -6.50 3.64 2.99
N GLY A 402 -6.13 2.43 2.62
CA GLY A 402 -6.94 1.24 2.83
C GLY A 402 -8.12 1.05 1.86
N LEU A 403 -8.27 1.89 0.82
CA LEU A 403 -9.31 1.75 -0.22
C LEU A 403 -8.82 1.26 -1.57
N HIS A 404 -7.52 1.35 -1.80
CA HIS A 404 -6.85 0.79 -2.95
C HIS A 404 -5.88 -0.31 -2.53
N ARG A 405 -5.41 -1.06 -3.51
CA ARG A 405 -4.24 -1.91 -3.40
C ARG A 405 -3.17 -1.36 -4.34
N VAL A 406 -1.93 -1.73 -4.06
CA VAL A 406 -0.79 -1.37 -4.89
C VAL A 406 -0.25 -2.67 -5.50
N GLU A 407 -0.43 -2.79 -6.81
CA GLU A 407 0.08 -3.91 -7.60
C GLU A 407 1.44 -3.55 -8.17
N THR A 408 2.35 -4.52 -8.20
CA THR A 408 3.66 -4.36 -8.83
C THR A 408 3.53 -4.71 -10.29
N VAL A 409 3.74 -3.74 -11.16
CA VAL A 409 3.66 -3.92 -12.62
C VAL A 409 5.01 -4.37 -13.16
N SER A 410 6.08 -3.72 -12.72
CA SER A 410 7.45 -4.13 -13.05
C SER A 410 8.39 -3.91 -11.87
N TRP A 411 9.44 -4.71 -11.83
CA TRP A 411 10.54 -4.58 -10.88
C TRP A 411 11.82 -4.97 -11.62
N ARG A 412 12.87 -4.16 -11.50
CA ARG A 412 14.18 -4.46 -12.06
C ARG A 412 15.30 -3.82 -11.27
N GLU A 413 16.43 -4.52 -11.24
CA GLU A 413 17.69 -3.90 -10.86
C GLU A 413 18.18 -3.00 -12.02
N VAL A 414 18.63 -1.80 -11.70
CA VAL A 414 19.16 -0.83 -12.67
C VAL A 414 20.63 -0.58 -12.39
N TYR A 415 21.43 -0.68 -13.43
CA TYR A 415 22.86 -0.38 -13.41
C TYR A 415 23.04 1.06 -13.89
N ARG A 416 23.33 1.98 -12.95
CA ARG A 416 23.61 3.39 -13.23
C ARG A 416 25.08 3.72 -13.04
#